data_AF-A0A8T3XCH2-F1
#
_entry.id   AF-A0A8T3XCH2-F1
#
_cell.length_a   1.000
_cell.length_b   1.000
_cell.length_c   1.000
_cell.angle_alpha   90.00
_cell.angle_beta   90.00
_cell.angle_gamma   90.00
#
_symmetry.space_group_name_H-M   'P 1'
#
loop_
_entity.id
_entity.type
_entity.pdbx_description
1 polymer ?
#
loop_
_entity_poly.entity_id
_entity_poly.type
_entity_poly.pdbx_seq_one_letter_code
_entity_poly.pdbx_strand_id
1 'polypeptide(L)'
;MEITKKIIRGAAKSLIKFLEKRKIDSANNLDNIVGKSFPLKDSFPDTIEVSIRPSNDRTIAYTISYVSLINGVPLEVKINPELNYSRVIVKMKKSLTNYTVFSEDEFSNLRQSKLIKSSDIIEVRDELRYLSKI
;
A
#
# COMPACT_ATOMS: atom_id res chain seq x y z
N MET A 1 4.57 18.09 3.68
CA MET A 1 4.63 18.23 2.21
C MET A 1 3.33 17.74 1.58
N GLU A 2 2.88 18.36 0.48
CA GLU A 2 1.67 17.93 -0.24
C GLU A 2 1.91 16.65 -1.03
N ILE A 3 1.06 15.63 -0.83
CA ILE A 3 1.10 14.39 -1.61
C ILE A 3 0.10 14.49 -2.76
N THR A 4 0.66 14.54 -3.97
CA THR A 4 -0.08 14.71 -5.23
C THR A 4 -0.46 13.38 -5.87
N LYS A 5 -1.38 13.42 -6.84
CA LYS A 5 -1.72 12.26 -7.69
C LYS A 5 -0.49 11.66 -8.37
N LYS A 6 0.48 12.49 -8.79
CA LYS A 6 1.72 12.01 -9.44
C LYS A 6 2.51 11.09 -8.52
N ILE A 7 2.59 11.43 -7.22
CA ILE A 7 3.27 10.61 -6.21
C ILE A 7 2.52 9.29 -6.03
N ILE A 8 1.19 9.31 -5.90
CA ILE A 8 0.38 8.08 -5.76
C ILE A 8 0.54 7.17 -6.98
N ARG A 9 0.49 7.72 -8.20
CA ARG A 9 0.72 6.94 -9.44
C ARG A 9 2.10 6.27 -9.42
N GLY A 10 3.14 7.01 -9.00
CA GLY A 10 4.50 6.49 -8.89
C GLY A 10 4.59 5.35 -7.87
N ALA A 11 4.05 5.57 -6.67
CA ALA A 11 4.03 4.58 -5.61
C ALA A 11 3.29 3.30 -6.02
N ALA A 12 2.11 3.44 -6.64
CA ALA A 12 1.32 2.30 -7.11
C ALA A 12 2.06 1.49 -8.19
N LYS A 13 2.70 2.17 -9.16
CA LYS A 13 3.54 1.50 -10.18
C LYS A 13 4.70 0.75 -9.56
N SER A 14 5.36 1.34 -8.56
CA SER A 14 6.47 0.70 -7.85
C SER A 14 6.03 -0.53 -7.07
N LEU A 15 4.89 -0.46 -6.37
CA LEU A 15 4.32 -1.62 -5.68
C LEU A 15 3.92 -2.74 -6.66
N ILE A 16 3.28 -2.43 -7.79
CA ILE A 16 2.97 -3.43 -8.83
C ILE A 16 4.25 -4.11 -9.33
N LYS A 17 5.25 -3.33 -9.75
CA LYS A 17 6.54 -3.85 -10.23
C LYS A 17 7.22 -4.73 -9.18
N PHE A 18 7.12 -4.34 -7.90
CA PHE A 18 7.66 -5.11 -6.80
C PHE A 18 6.97 -6.47 -6.65
N LEU A 19 5.63 -6.50 -6.61
CA LEU A 19 4.85 -7.73 -6.53
C LEU A 19 5.14 -8.66 -7.71
N GLU A 20 5.23 -8.11 -8.93
CA GLU A 20 5.54 -8.87 -10.15
C GLU A 20 6.97 -9.43 -10.13
N LYS A 21 7.98 -8.59 -9.84
CA LYS A 21 9.39 -8.99 -9.81
C LYS A 21 9.68 -10.05 -8.75
N ARG A 22 8.97 -10.01 -7.63
CA ARG A 22 9.11 -10.96 -6.51
C ARG A 22 8.19 -12.17 -6.64
N LYS A 23 7.36 -12.24 -7.69
CA LYS A 23 6.37 -13.30 -7.91
C LYS A 23 5.46 -13.50 -6.69
N ILE A 24 4.99 -12.40 -6.10
CA ILE A 24 4.03 -12.45 -4.98
C ILE A 24 2.62 -12.57 -5.56
N ASP A 25 2.10 -13.78 -5.66
CA ASP A 25 0.75 -14.09 -6.15
C ASP A 25 -0.24 -14.46 -5.02
N SER A 26 0.27 -14.69 -3.82
CA SER A 26 -0.53 -15.00 -2.63
C SER A 26 0.04 -14.33 -1.38
N ALA A 27 -0.77 -14.19 -0.32
CA ALA A 27 -0.33 -13.65 0.96
C ALA A 27 0.84 -14.46 1.55
N ASN A 28 0.84 -15.79 1.40
CA ASN A 28 1.89 -16.68 1.91
C ASN A 28 3.27 -16.39 1.29
N ASN A 29 3.36 -15.81 0.09
CA ASN A 29 4.66 -15.43 -0.46
C ASN A 29 5.32 -14.28 0.32
N LEU A 30 4.54 -13.51 1.08
CA LEU A 30 5.03 -12.39 1.87
C LEU A 30 5.86 -12.87 3.07
N ASP A 31 5.60 -14.05 3.63
CA ASP A 31 6.32 -14.59 4.80
C ASP A 31 7.85 -14.56 4.61
N ASN A 32 8.32 -14.90 3.41
CA ASN A 32 9.74 -14.95 3.08
C ASN A 32 10.42 -13.57 3.02
N ILE A 33 9.64 -12.49 3.05
CA ILE A 33 10.11 -11.12 2.87
C ILE A 33 9.65 -10.15 3.95
N VAL A 34 8.87 -10.61 4.94
CA VAL A 34 8.52 -9.83 6.11
C VAL A 34 9.80 -9.36 6.84
N GLY A 35 9.75 -8.12 7.35
CA GLY A 35 10.85 -7.46 8.04
C GLY A 35 11.92 -6.90 7.09
N LYS A 36 11.75 -7.04 5.77
CA LYS A 36 12.72 -6.54 4.78
C LYS A 36 12.28 -5.20 4.20
N SER A 37 13.28 -4.38 3.90
CA SER A 37 13.15 -3.15 3.13
C SER A 37 13.84 -3.31 1.77
N PHE A 38 13.19 -2.84 0.72
CA PHE A 38 13.63 -3.01 -0.67
C PHE A 38 13.82 -1.64 -1.34
N PRO A 39 15.07 -1.22 -1.61
CA PRO A 39 15.31 0.07 -2.25
C PRO A 39 14.82 0.09 -3.70
N LEU A 40 14.25 1.22 -4.11
CA LEU A 40 13.81 1.46 -5.48
C LEU A 40 14.95 2.08 -6.29
N LYS A 41 15.41 1.38 -7.33
CA LYS A 41 16.57 1.80 -8.15
C LYS A 41 16.41 3.19 -8.77
N ASP A 42 15.19 3.57 -9.11
CA ASP A 42 14.88 4.80 -9.86
C ASP A 42 14.40 5.96 -8.97
N SER A 43 14.38 5.76 -7.65
CA SER A 43 13.86 6.74 -6.68
C SER A 43 14.70 6.67 -5.42
N PHE A 44 15.75 7.48 -5.36
CA PHE A 44 16.51 7.65 -4.13
C PHE A 44 15.88 8.77 -3.29
N PRO A 45 15.53 8.54 -2.01
CA PRO A 45 15.73 7.35 -1.19
C PRO A 45 14.40 6.63 -0.84
N ASP A 46 13.60 6.27 -1.84
CA ASP A 46 12.33 5.57 -1.63
C ASP A 46 12.54 4.05 -1.54
N THR A 47 11.75 3.39 -0.69
CA THR A 47 11.82 1.94 -0.45
C THR A 47 10.42 1.31 -0.41
N ILE A 48 10.38 -0.01 -0.54
CA ILE A 48 9.19 -0.80 -0.21
C ILE A 48 9.49 -1.64 1.02
N GLU A 49 8.67 -1.51 2.04
CA GLU A 49 8.81 -2.26 3.29
C GLU A 49 7.67 -3.26 3.43
N VAL A 50 8.01 -4.47 3.89
CA VAL A 50 7.02 -5.50 4.21
C VAL A 50 7.12 -5.79 5.71
N SER A 51 6.00 -5.67 6.41
CA SER A 51 5.92 -5.92 7.85
C SER A 51 4.67 -6.73 8.21
N ILE A 52 4.67 -7.36 9.37
CA ILE A 52 3.47 -7.94 9.98
C ILE A 52 3.04 -7.01 11.11
N ARG A 53 1.73 -6.76 11.21
CA ARG A 53 1.14 -6.06 12.34
C ARG A 53 -0.05 -6.83 12.90
N PRO A 54 -0.31 -6.77 14.22
CA PRO A 54 -1.55 -7.28 14.79
C PRO A 54 -2.76 -6.67 14.09
N SER A 55 -3.80 -7.48 13.92
CA SER A 55 -5.08 -7.09 13.35
C SER A 55 -6.23 -7.48 14.29
N ASN A 56 -7.46 -7.35 13.82
CA ASN A 56 -8.67 -7.70 14.57
C ASN A 56 -8.70 -9.20 14.88
N ASP A 57 -9.51 -9.59 15.87
CA ASP A 57 -9.79 -10.99 16.20
C ASP A 57 -8.54 -11.85 16.45
N ARG A 58 -7.48 -11.22 16.99
CA ARG A 58 -6.17 -11.84 17.28
C ARG A 58 -5.44 -12.39 16.05
N THR A 59 -5.80 -11.93 14.86
CA THR A 59 -5.15 -12.28 13.59
C THR A 59 -4.01 -11.33 13.27
N ILE A 60 -3.26 -11.62 12.20
CA ILE A 60 -2.20 -10.75 11.69
C ILE A 60 -2.52 -10.21 10.29
N ALA A 61 -1.97 -9.04 9.97
CA ALA A 61 -2.02 -8.49 8.63
C ALA A 61 -0.61 -8.21 8.11
N TYR A 62 -0.32 -8.68 6.90
CA TYR A 62 0.84 -8.24 6.13
C TYR A 62 0.61 -6.81 5.67
N THR A 63 1.61 -5.96 5.85
CA THR A 63 1.58 -4.56 5.45
C THR A 63 2.72 -4.29 4.49
N ILE A 64 2.38 -3.91 3.25
CA ILE A 64 3.31 -3.53 2.19
C ILE A 64 3.23 -2.00 2.04
N SER A 65 4.30 -1.31 2.40
CA SER A 65 4.35 0.16 2.42
C SER A 65 5.29 0.69 1.36
N TYR A 66 4.85 1.67 0.59
CA TYR A 66 5.77 2.54 -0.14
C TYR A 66 6.26 3.63 0.82
N VAL A 67 7.55 3.64 1.11
CA VAL A 67 8.16 4.57 2.06
C VAL A 67 9.04 5.54 1.30
N SER A 68 8.76 6.83 1.45
CA SER A 68 9.52 7.93 0.85
C SER A 68 10.07 8.83 1.95
N LEU A 69 11.35 9.17 1.89
CA LEU A 69 11.94 10.10 2.87
C LEU A 69 11.27 11.48 2.84
N ILE A 70 10.83 11.92 1.66
CA ILE A 70 10.25 13.26 1.49
C ILE A 70 8.73 13.24 1.76
N ASN A 71 8.04 12.17 1.40
CA ASN A 71 6.57 12.08 1.47
C ASN A 71 6.03 11.27 2.67
N GLY A 72 6.89 10.61 3.43
CA GLY A 72 6.47 9.59 4.39
C GLY A 72 5.91 8.36 3.68
N VAL A 73 4.74 7.87 4.12
CA VAL A 73 4.06 6.70 3.53
C VAL A 73 2.84 7.14 2.73
N PRO A 74 2.99 7.47 1.43
CA PRO A 74 1.87 7.90 0.59
C PRO A 74 0.88 6.77 0.25
N LEU A 75 1.34 5.52 0.25
CA LEU A 75 0.56 4.35 -0.15
C LEU A 75 0.97 3.12 0.67
N GLU A 76 -0.03 2.47 1.25
CA GLU A 76 0.14 1.25 2.05
C GLU A 76 -0.96 0.24 1.67
N VAL A 77 -0.61 -1.04 1.64
CA VAL A 77 -1.57 -2.14 1.45
C VAL A 77 -1.47 -3.07 2.65
N LYS A 78 -2.61 -3.35 3.28
CA LYS A 78 -2.76 -4.36 4.32
C LYS A 78 -3.49 -5.57 3.78
N ILE A 79 -3.03 -6.77 4.10
CA ILE A 79 -3.61 -8.03 3.63
C ILE A 79 -3.72 -8.95 4.84
N ASN A 80 -4.94 -9.38 5.15
CA ASN A 80 -5.21 -10.32 6.21
C ASN A 80 -5.87 -11.56 5.60
N PRO A 81 -5.11 -12.65 5.39
CA PRO A 81 -5.66 -13.87 4.82
C PRO A 81 -6.63 -14.60 5.76
N GLU A 82 -6.45 -14.47 7.08
CA GLU A 82 -7.30 -15.12 8.09
C GLU A 82 -8.72 -14.51 8.11
N LEU A 83 -8.80 -13.19 7.96
CA LEU A 83 -10.08 -12.46 7.89
C LEU A 83 -10.55 -12.18 6.44
N ASN A 84 -9.87 -12.76 5.45
CA ASN A 84 -10.13 -12.64 4.01
C ASN A 84 -10.42 -11.18 3.56
N TYR A 85 -9.52 -10.26 3.91
CA TYR A 85 -9.63 -8.88 3.43
C TYR A 85 -8.28 -8.27 3.05
N SER A 86 -8.35 -7.27 2.19
CA SER A 86 -7.26 -6.35 1.92
C SER A 86 -7.74 -4.92 2.12
N ARG A 87 -6.85 -4.03 2.53
CA ARG A 87 -7.13 -2.61 2.69
C ARG A 87 -6.02 -1.80 2.03
N VAL A 88 -6.40 -0.98 1.06
CA VAL A 88 -5.50 -0.03 0.42
C VAL A 88 -5.67 1.31 1.10
N ILE A 89 -4.59 1.87 1.63
CA ILE A 89 -4.56 3.14 2.35
C ILE A 89 -3.74 4.12 1.53
N VAL A 90 -4.34 5.25 1.21
CA VAL A 90 -3.74 6.33 0.42
C VAL A 90 -3.71 7.59 1.25
N LYS A 91 -2.64 8.36 1.13
CA LYS A 91 -2.50 9.67 1.76
C LYS A 91 -2.29 10.73 0.67
N MET A 92 -3.27 11.61 0.47
CA MET A 92 -3.17 12.69 -0.52
C MET A 92 -4.18 13.82 -0.27
N LYS A 93 -3.95 14.99 -0.84
CA LYS A 93 -4.77 16.20 -0.60
C LYS A 93 -6.23 16.12 -1.09
N LYS A 94 -6.50 15.30 -2.10
CA LYS A 94 -7.84 15.15 -2.69
C LYS A 94 -8.44 13.80 -2.31
N SER A 95 -9.75 13.76 -2.07
CA SER A 95 -10.48 12.51 -1.92
C SER A 95 -10.48 11.72 -3.23
N LEU A 96 -10.44 10.40 -3.11
CA LEU A 96 -10.58 9.45 -4.20
C LEU A 96 -11.97 8.84 -4.15
N THR A 97 -12.56 8.64 -5.33
CA THR A 97 -13.85 7.97 -5.47
C THR A 97 -13.74 6.56 -4.88
N ASN A 98 -14.74 6.15 -4.08
CA ASN A 98 -14.80 4.86 -3.40
C ASN A 98 -13.76 4.64 -2.28
N TYR A 99 -13.06 5.70 -1.85
CA TYR A 99 -12.24 5.69 -0.66
C TYR A 99 -12.95 6.42 0.48
N THR A 100 -12.86 5.86 1.69
CA THR A 100 -13.38 6.48 2.90
C THR A 100 -12.24 7.22 3.59
N VAL A 101 -12.39 8.54 3.77
CA VAL A 101 -11.47 9.37 4.56
C VAL A 101 -11.65 9.03 6.05
N PHE A 102 -10.55 8.81 6.76
CA PHE A 102 -10.59 8.47 8.19
C PHE A 102 -9.70 9.35 9.07
N SER A 103 -8.80 10.15 8.47
CA SER A 103 -8.03 11.17 9.20
C SER A 103 -7.37 12.15 8.23
N GLU A 104 -6.82 13.22 8.77
CA GLU A 104 -6.03 14.23 8.07
C GLU A 104 -4.69 14.40 8.82
N ASP A 105 -3.61 14.70 8.09
CA ASP A 105 -2.31 15.02 8.69
C ASP A 105 -2.09 16.53 8.84
N GLU A 106 -0.97 16.92 9.46
CA GLU A 106 -0.59 18.33 9.67
C GLU A 106 -0.40 19.15 8.38
N PHE A 107 -0.32 18.49 7.22
CA PHE A 107 -0.17 19.12 5.90
C PHE A 107 -1.47 19.07 5.07
N SER A 108 -2.60 18.77 5.70
CA SER A 108 -3.90 18.60 5.06
C SER A 108 -3.93 17.52 3.97
N ASN A 109 -3.10 16.49 4.10
CA ASN A 109 -3.26 15.27 3.32
C ASN A 109 -4.31 14.39 3.97
N LEU A 110 -5.35 14.06 3.21
CA LEU A 110 -6.38 13.12 3.63
C LEU A 110 -5.81 11.70 3.65
N ARG A 111 -5.88 11.03 4.79
CA ARG A 111 -5.70 9.59 4.89
C ARG A 111 -7.04 8.93 4.64
N GLN A 112 -7.06 8.10 3.62
CA GLN A 112 -8.27 7.48 3.12
C GLN A 112 -8.00 6.03 2.77
N SER A 113 -9.01 5.18 2.88
CA SER A 113 -8.83 3.76 2.61
C SER A 113 -9.98 3.17 1.83
N LYS A 114 -9.66 2.13 1.04
CA LYS A 114 -10.62 1.27 0.39
C LYS A 114 -10.47 -0.15 0.93
N LEU A 115 -11.59 -0.74 1.37
CA LEU A 115 -11.67 -2.14 1.77
C LEU A 115 -11.96 -2.99 0.54
N ILE A 116 -11.16 -4.03 0.34
CA ILE A 116 -11.37 -5.10 -0.63
C ILE A 116 -11.75 -6.34 0.18
N LYS A 117 -12.91 -6.92 -0.10
CA LYS A 117 -13.46 -8.07 0.64
C LYS A 117 -12.83 -9.39 0.18
N SER A 118 -11.51 -9.39 0.08
CA SER A 118 -10.70 -10.49 -0.41
C SER A 118 -9.24 -10.28 0.00
N SER A 119 -8.54 -11.34 0.36
CA SER A 119 -7.09 -11.34 0.54
C SER A 119 -6.30 -11.67 -0.74
N ASP A 120 -6.98 -11.78 -1.89
CA ASP A 120 -6.35 -12.10 -3.17
C ASP A 120 -5.44 -10.96 -3.65
N ILE A 121 -4.19 -11.30 -3.96
CA ILE A 121 -3.19 -10.35 -4.49
C ILE A 121 -3.61 -9.81 -5.86
N ILE A 122 -4.39 -10.56 -6.64
CA ILE A 122 -4.89 -10.12 -7.95
C ILE A 122 -5.80 -8.90 -7.77
N GLU A 123 -6.77 -8.95 -6.86
CA GLU A 123 -7.67 -7.82 -6.58
C GLU A 123 -6.91 -6.61 -6.02
N VAL A 124 -5.91 -6.85 -5.17
CA VAL A 124 -5.00 -5.80 -4.71
C VAL A 124 -4.25 -5.15 -5.88
N ARG A 125 -3.73 -5.94 -6.81
CA ARG A 125 -3.03 -5.43 -8.01
C ARG A 125 -3.96 -4.63 -8.89
N ASP A 126 -5.22 -5.03 -9.04
CA ASP A 126 -6.21 -4.29 -9.82
C ASP A 126 -6.49 -2.92 -9.20
N GLU A 127 -6.58 -2.84 -7.88
CA GLU A 127 -6.70 -1.56 -7.19
C GLU A 127 -5.45 -0.69 -7.36
N LEU A 128 -4.25 -1.27 -7.26
CA LEU A 128 -3.01 -0.55 -7.54
C LEU A 128 -2.95 -0.10 -9.01
N ARG A 129 -3.47 -0.88 -9.97
CA ARG A 129 -3.55 -0.49 -11.38
C ARG A 129 -4.50 0.68 -11.58
N TYR A 130 -5.62 0.72 -10.85
CA TYR A 130 -6.49 1.90 -10.80
C TYR A 130 -5.72 3.13 -10.29
N LEU A 131 -5.07 3.03 -9.12
CA LEU A 131 -4.26 4.11 -8.53
C LEU A 131 -3.10 4.56 -9.42
N SER A 132 -2.58 3.69 -10.29
CA SER A 132 -1.54 4.05 -11.25
C SER A 132 -2.02 4.99 -12.38
N LYS A 133 -3.34 5.20 -12.50
CA LYS A 133 -4.02 5.95 -13.57
C LYS A 133 -4.81 7.19 -13.10
N ILE A 134 -5.08 7.35 -11.80
CA ILE A 134 -5.95 8.41 -11.21
C ILE A 134 -5.49 9.85 -11.43
#